data_AF-A0A1B3TN38-F1
#
_entry.id   AF-A0A1B3TN38-F1
#
_cell.length_a   1.000
_cell.length_b   1.000
_cell.length_c   1.000
_cell.angle_alpha   90.00
_cell.angle_beta   90.00
_cell.angle_gamma   90.00
#
_symmetry.space_group_name_H-M   'P 1'
#
loop_
_entity.id
_entity.type
_entity.pdbx_description
1 polymer ?
#
loop_
_entity_poly.entity_id
_entity_poly.type
_entity_poly.pdbx_seq_one_letter_code
_entity_poly.pdbx_strand_id
1 'polypeptide(L)'
;EHMVDLKEKFKRMCDKSMINKRYMHLTEEYLKENPSLCEYMAPSLDARQDVVVVEVPKLGKEAATKAIKEWGQPKSKITHLIFCTTSGVDMPGADYQLTKLLGLRPSVKRFMMYQQGCFAGGTVLRLAKDLAENNKDARVLVVCSEITAVTFRGPNDTHLDSLV
;
A
#
# COMPACT_ATOMS: atom_id res chain seq x y z
N GLU A 1 -11.90 4.73 -30.78
CA GLU A 1 -11.49 6.15 -30.90
C GLU A 1 -10.40 6.47 -29.88
N HIS A 2 -9.42 7.28 -30.24
CA HIS A 2 -8.22 7.54 -29.43
C HIS A 2 -8.42 8.55 -28.26
N MET A 3 -9.65 8.84 -27.83
CA MET A 3 -10.00 9.70 -26.67
C MET A 3 -9.12 10.98 -26.57
N VAL A 4 -8.97 11.71 -27.68
CA VAL A 4 -7.99 12.80 -27.81
C VAL A 4 -8.27 13.94 -26.81
N ASP A 5 -9.53 14.33 -26.67
CA ASP A 5 -9.95 15.39 -25.74
C ASP A 5 -9.68 15.01 -24.28
N LEU A 6 -9.91 13.74 -23.93
CA LEU A 6 -9.65 13.21 -22.59
C LEU A 6 -8.16 13.22 -22.27
N LYS A 7 -7.31 12.89 -23.26
CA LYS A 7 -5.86 12.95 -23.13
C LYS A 7 -5.37 14.38 -22.86
N GLU A 8 -5.89 15.38 -23.57
CA GLU A 8 -5.56 16.78 -23.31
C GLU A 8 -6.02 17.24 -21.93
N LYS A 9 -7.20 16.79 -21.50
CA LYS A 9 -7.72 17.07 -20.15
C LYS A 9 -6.82 16.47 -19.07
N PHE A 10 -6.41 15.21 -19.24
CA PHE A 10 -5.51 14.53 -18.30
C PHE A 10 -4.14 15.22 -18.25
N LYS A 11 -3.59 15.67 -19.38
CA LYS A 11 -2.35 16.46 -19.40
C LYS A 11 -2.47 17.72 -18.54
N ARG A 12 -3.56 18.49 -18.67
CA ARG A 12 -3.80 19.68 -17.83
C ARG A 12 -3.92 19.34 -16.34
N MET A 13 -4.49 18.19 -15.99
CA MET A 13 -4.55 17.72 -14.60
C MET A 13 -3.15 17.42 -14.07
N CYS A 14 -2.32 16.68 -14.83
CA CYS A 14 -0.94 16.38 -14.46
C CYS A 14 -0.10 17.65 -14.29
N ASP A 15 -0.19 18.61 -15.24
CA ASP A 15 0.56 19.86 -15.20
C ASP A 15 0.22 20.70 -13.95
N LYS A 16 -1.00 20.59 -13.43
CA LYS A 16 -1.48 21.29 -12.22
C LYS A 16 -1.41 20.47 -10.94
N SER A 17 -0.98 19.22 -11.00
CA SER A 17 -1.01 18.28 -9.87
C SER A 17 0.00 18.62 -8.77
N MET A 18 0.99 19.48 -9.05
CA MET A 18 2.16 19.72 -8.20
C MET A 18 3.00 18.46 -7.92
N ILE A 19 2.85 17.42 -8.74
CA ILE A 19 3.59 16.16 -8.64
C ILE A 19 4.68 16.13 -9.73
N ASN A 20 5.95 16.12 -9.31
CA ASN A 20 7.08 16.02 -10.24
C ASN A 20 7.32 14.56 -10.71
N LYS A 21 7.27 13.60 -9.78
CA LYS A 21 7.49 12.18 -10.07
C LYS A 21 6.68 11.28 -9.13
N ARG A 22 6.33 10.08 -9.60
CA ARG A 22 5.71 9.01 -8.82
C ARG A 22 6.52 7.73 -8.98
N TYR A 23 6.53 6.91 -7.94
CA TYR A 23 7.10 5.58 -7.95
C TYR A 23 5.96 4.58 -8.06
N MET A 24 5.96 3.76 -9.10
CA MET A 24 4.90 2.79 -9.38
C MET A 24 5.52 1.41 -9.49
N HIS A 25 4.85 0.42 -8.89
CA HIS A 25 5.23 -0.98 -9.03
C HIS A 25 4.84 -1.52 -10.42
N LEU A 26 3.70 -1.06 -10.96
CA LEU A 26 3.24 -1.44 -12.29
C LEU A 26 4.21 -0.93 -13.37
N THR A 27 4.70 -1.83 -14.21
CA THR A 27 5.56 -1.55 -15.36
C THR A 27 4.79 -1.75 -16.68
N GLU A 28 5.33 -1.21 -17.78
CA GLU A 28 4.75 -1.44 -19.10
C GLU A 28 4.73 -2.93 -19.48
N GLU A 29 5.77 -3.68 -19.12
CA GLU A 29 5.86 -5.13 -19.34
C GLU A 29 4.72 -5.87 -18.62
N TYR A 30 4.52 -5.58 -17.34
CA TYR A 30 3.45 -6.20 -16.55
C TYR A 30 2.06 -5.89 -17.11
N LEU A 31 1.84 -4.66 -17.58
CA LEU A 31 0.57 -4.24 -18.18
C LEU A 31 0.31 -4.90 -19.54
N LYS A 32 1.36 -5.19 -20.33
CA LYS A 32 1.24 -5.95 -21.58
C LYS A 32 0.85 -7.41 -21.34
N GLU A 33 1.37 -8.01 -20.26
CA GLU A 33 1.01 -9.37 -19.85
C GLU A 33 -0.42 -9.45 -19.28
N ASN A 34 -0.92 -8.35 -18.70
CA ASN A 34 -2.23 -8.29 -18.07
C ASN A 34 -3.11 -7.16 -18.67
N PRO A 35 -3.55 -7.29 -19.94
CA PRO A 35 -4.24 -6.21 -20.65
C PRO A 35 -5.56 -5.80 -19.99
N SER A 36 -6.23 -6.70 -19.27
CA SER A 36 -7.48 -6.40 -18.54
C SER A 36 -7.31 -5.32 -17.46
N LEU A 37 -6.08 -5.08 -16.97
CA LEU A 37 -5.81 -3.98 -16.04
C LEU A 37 -5.87 -2.61 -16.72
N CYS A 38 -5.63 -2.55 -18.04
CA CYS A 38 -5.64 -1.32 -18.83
C CYS A 38 -7.03 -0.97 -19.36
N GLU A 39 -7.98 -1.91 -19.29
CA GLU A 39 -9.37 -1.65 -19.63
C GLU A 39 -10.07 -0.94 -18.46
N TYR A 40 -11.15 -0.21 -18.76
CA TYR A 40 -11.81 0.63 -17.76
C TYR A 40 -12.50 -0.19 -16.64
N MET A 41 -13.24 -1.24 -17.01
CA MET A 41 -14.05 -2.06 -16.09
C MET A 41 -13.98 -3.56 -16.39
N ALA A 42 -12.94 -4.02 -17.08
CA ALA A 42 -12.76 -5.44 -17.32
C ALA A 42 -12.44 -6.18 -16.00
N PRO A 43 -12.91 -7.43 -15.84
CA PRO A 43 -12.59 -8.24 -14.68
C PRO A 43 -11.08 -8.44 -14.59
N SER A 44 -10.48 -7.87 -13.55
CA SER A 44 -9.03 -7.86 -13.34
C SER A 44 -8.63 -7.99 -11.87
N LEU A 45 -9.59 -8.28 -10.97
CA LEU A 45 -9.36 -8.32 -9.53
C LEU A 45 -8.32 -9.39 -9.14
N ASP A 46 -8.41 -10.59 -9.71
CA ASP A 46 -7.52 -11.71 -9.38
C ASP A 46 -6.06 -11.36 -9.70
N ALA A 47 -5.77 -10.90 -10.93
CA ALA A 47 -4.43 -10.49 -11.33
C ALA A 47 -3.88 -9.33 -10.46
N ARG A 48 -4.74 -8.38 -10.07
CA ARG A 48 -4.35 -7.29 -9.16
C ARG A 48 -4.02 -7.82 -7.77
N GLN A 49 -4.83 -8.74 -7.24
CA GLN A 49 -4.65 -9.35 -5.94
C GLN A 49 -3.36 -10.17 -5.88
N ASP A 50 -3.08 -10.98 -6.90
CA ASP A 50 -1.88 -11.81 -6.98
C ASP A 50 -0.59 -10.99 -6.82
N VAL A 51 -0.56 -9.77 -7.38
CA VAL A 51 0.58 -8.86 -7.20
C VAL A 51 0.61 -8.26 -5.81
N VAL A 52 -0.49 -7.62 -5.37
CA VAL A 52 -0.44 -6.80 -4.15
C VAL A 52 -0.27 -7.64 -2.89
N VAL A 53 -0.82 -8.85 -2.84
CA VAL A 53 -0.64 -9.76 -1.70
C VAL A 53 0.82 -10.09 -1.46
N VAL A 54 1.62 -10.19 -2.53
CA VAL A 54 3.05 -10.48 -2.45
C VAL A 54 3.88 -9.21 -2.25
N GLU A 55 3.57 -8.15 -2.99
CA GLU A 55 4.45 -6.98 -3.10
C GLU A 55 4.22 -5.94 -1.98
N VAL A 56 2.99 -5.83 -1.45
CA VAL A 56 2.70 -4.90 -0.35
C VAL A 56 3.51 -5.24 0.91
N PRO A 57 3.58 -6.52 1.38
CA PRO A 57 4.44 -6.88 2.50
C PRO A 57 5.94 -6.73 2.21
N LYS A 58 6.39 -6.95 0.97
CA LYS A 58 7.81 -6.78 0.58
C LYS A 58 8.22 -5.31 0.65
N LEU A 59 7.43 -4.41 0.08
CA LEU A 59 7.67 -2.96 0.17
C LEU A 59 7.64 -2.49 1.63
N GLY A 60 6.67 -2.98 2.41
CA GLY A 60 6.59 -2.73 3.85
C GLY A 60 7.83 -3.23 4.62
N LYS A 61 8.39 -4.38 4.24
CA LYS A 61 9.62 -4.94 4.83
C LYS A 61 10.83 -4.03 4.58
N GLU A 62 10.99 -3.51 3.38
CA GLU A 62 12.10 -2.60 3.07
C GLU A 62 12.04 -1.33 3.90
N ALA A 63 10.86 -0.71 4.01
CA ALA A 63 10.65 0.47 4.84
C ALA A 63 10.88 0.17 6.33
N ALA A 64 10.29 -0.91 6.84
CA ALA A 64 10.44 -1.32 8.24
C ALA A 64 11.90 -1.65 8.59
N THR A 65 12.66 -2.26 7.68
CA THR A 65 14.08 -2.58 7.90
C THR A 65 14.91 -1.31 8.05
N LYS A 66 14.65 -0.27 7.26
CA LYS A 66 15.31 1.04 7.40
C LYS A 66 14.98 1.70 8.73
N ALA A 67 13.71 1.72 9.12
CA ALA A 67 13.28 2.28 10.40
C ALA A 67 13.86 1.52 11.61
N ILE A 68 13.91 0.18 11.57
CA ILE A 68 14.52 -0.64 12.63
C ILE A 68 16.03 -0.38 12.71
N LYS A 69 16.70 -0.23 11.56
CA LYS A 69 18.13 0.09 11.52
C LYS A 69 18.40 1.46 12.15
N GLU A 70 17.59 2.46 11.84
CA GLU A 70 17.68 3.80 12.44
C GLU A 70 17.43 3.77 13.95
N TRP A 71 16.43 3.00 14.40
CA TRP A 71 16.14 2.81 15.83
C TRP A 71 17.30 2.14 16.59
N GLY A 72 18.09 1.29 15.93
CA GLY A 72 19.34 0.73 16.47
C GLY A 72 19.16 -0.33 17.56
N GLN A 73 17.95 -0.80 17.81
CA GLN A 73 17.64 -1.84 18.80
C GLN A 73 17.28 -3.17 18.13
N PRO A 74 17.43 -4.31 18.83
CA PRO A 74 17.07 -5.59 18.27
C PRO A 74 15.55 -5.67 18.00
N LYS A 75 15.19 -6.19 16.83
CA LYS A 75 13.79 -6.42 16.43
C LYS A 75 12.99 -7.28 17.43
N SER A 76 13.66 -8.07 18.27
CA SER A 76 13.03 -8.83 19.36
C SER A 76 12.38 -7.94 20.42
N LYS A 77 12.75 -6.66 20.52
CA LYS A 77 12.10 -5.70 21.44
C LYS A 77 10.78 -5.14 20.90
N ILE A 78 10.45 -5.37 19.61
CA ILE A 78 9.14 -4.99 19.07
C ILE A 78 8.07 -5.84 19.75
N THR A 79 7.02 -5.19 20.24
CA THR A 79 5.91 -5.84 20.96
C THR A 79 4.60 -5.78 20.18
N HIS A 80 4.41 -4.74 19.36
CA HIS A 80 3.22 -4.55 18.54
C HIS A 80 3.59 -4.24 17.10
N LEU A 81 2.75 -4.67 16.17
CA LEU A 81 2.80 -4.30 14.76
C LEU A 81 1.44 -3.75 14.35
N ILE A 82 1.42 -2.55 13.79
CA ILE A 82 0.25 -2.00 13.09
C ILE A 82 0.61 -1.98 11.61
N PHE A 83 -0.17 -2.67 10.79
CA PHE A 83 -0.03 -2.66 9.34
C PHE A 83 -1.25 -2.03 8.71
N CYS A 84 -1.04 -1.07 7.82
CA CYS A 84 -2.09 -0.43 7.06
C CYS A 84 -1.85 -0.54 5.56
N THR A 85 -2.89 -0.90 4.82
CA THR A 85 -2.90 -0.82 3.36
C THR A 85 -4.32 -0.71 2.82
N THR A 86 -4.46 0.02 1.72
CA THR A 86 -5.64 0.05 0.86
C THR A 86 -5.47 -0.89 -0.33
N SER A 87 -4.27 -1.47 -0.48
CA SER A 87 -3.83 -2.26 -1.61
C SER A 87 -4.05 -3.75 -1.35
N GLY A 88 -5.28 -4.20 -1.59
CA GLY A 88 -5.66 -5.61 -1.52
C GLY A 88 -6.03 -6.07 -0.11
N VAL A 89 -6.52 -7.31 -0.04
CA VAL A 89 -6.93 -7.99 1.20
C VAL A 89 -6.57 -9.47 1.10
N ASP A 90 -6.09 -10.07 2.19
CA ASP A 90 -5.76 -11.50 2.22
C ASP A 90 -5.88 -12.07 3.64
N MET A 91 -5.95 -13.39 3.77
CA MET A 91 -5.94 -14.11 5.03
C MET A 91 -5.05 -15.36 4.93
N PRO A 92 -3.91 -15.43 5.64
CA PRO A 92 -3.39 -14.45 6.62
C PRO A 92 -2.99 -13.10 6.02
N GLY A 93 -3.32 -12.02 6.74
CA GLY A 93 -3.11 -10.65 6.25
C GLY A 93 -1.66 -10.20 6.11
N ALA A 94 -1.49 -9.00 5.54
CA ALA A 94 -0.18 -8.39 5.28
C ALA A 94 0.64 -8.16 6.56
N ASP A 95 -0.02 -7.93 7.69
CA ASP A 95 0.58 -7.88 9.01
C ASP A 95 1.26 -9.21 9.38
N TYR A 96 0.61 -10.35 9.14
CA TYR A 96 1.18 -11.67 9.36
C TYR A 96 2.36 -11.91 8.41
N GLN A 97 2.18 -11.66 7.11
CA GLN A 97 3.26 -11.84 6.13
C GLN A 97 4.49 -11.00 6.50
N LEU A 98 4.29 -9.75 6.91
CA LEU A 98 5.39 -8.89 7.35
C LEU A 98 6.08 -9.43 8.61
N THR A 99 5.35 -9.92 9.62
CA THR A 99 5.98 -10.52 10.80
C THR A 99 6.90 -11.67 10.43
N LYS A 100 6.50 -12.52 9.49
CA LYS A 100 7.31 -13.62 8.96
C LYS A 100 8.53 -13.12 8.21
N LEU A 101 8.34 -12.16 7.29
CA LEU A 101 9.41 -11.57 6.48
C LEU A 101 10.50 -10.86 7.30
N LEU A 102 10.11 -10.19 8.38
CA LEU A 102 11.03 -9.52 9.29
C LEU A 102 11.59 -10.46 10.36
N GLY A 103 11.03 -11.68 10.52
CA GLY A 103 11.39 -12.60 11.60
C GLY A 103 11.14 -11.99 12.98
N LEU A 104 9.96 -11.38 13.16
CA LEU A 104 9.51 -10.87 14.45
C LEU A 104 9.09 -12.03 15.36
N ARG A 105 8.97 -11.76 16.66
CA ARG A 105 8.49 -12.79 17.61
C ARG A 105 7.06 -13.19 17.27
N PRO A 106 6.70 -14.48 17.35
CA PRO A 106 5.30 -14.92 17.14
C PRO A 106 4.30 -14.29 18.12
N SER A 107 4.76 -13.82 19.28
CA SER A 107 3.94 -13.15 20.30
C SER A 107 3.69 -11.65 20.03
N VAL A 108 4.21 -11.08 18.93
CA VAL A 108 3.91 -9.69 18.56
C VAL A 108 2.41 -9.54 18.36
N LYS A 109 1.81 -8.57 19.06
CA LYS A 109 0.39 -8.24 18.91
C LYS A 109 0.19 -7.45 17.63
N ARG A 110 -0.60 -7.99 16.70
CA ARG A 110 -0.80 -7.43 15.37
C ARG A 110 -2.15 -6.72 15.24
N PHE A 111 -2.15 -5.60 14.56
CA PHE A 111 -3.34 -4.85 14.17
C PHE A 111 -3.28 -4.59 12.66
N MET A 112 -4.15 -5.29 11.92
CA MET A 112 -4.28 -5.13 10.48
C MET A 112 -5.40 -4.14 10.18
N MET A 113 -5.09 -3.09 9.42
CA MET A 113 -6.07 -2.10 8.97
C MET A 113 -6.12 -2.08 7.45
N TYR A 114 -7.13 -2.76 6.91
CA TYR A 114 -7.43 -2.77 5.49
C TYR A 114 -8.37 -1.63 5.09
N GLN A 115 -8.22 -1.16 3.85
CA GLN A 115 -9.18 -0.27 3.17
C GLN A 115 -9.53 1.01 3.93
N GLN A 116 -8.56 1.59 4.64
CA GLN A 116 -8.75 2.85 5.38
C GLN A 116 -8.54 4.09 4.50
N GLY A 117 -7.86 3.98 3.36
CA GLY A 117 -7.60 5.11 2.47
C GLY A 117 -6.61 6.14 3.05
N CYS A 118 -6.65 7.37 2.53
CA CYS A 118 -5.58 8.35 2.76
C CYS A 118 -5.46 8.85 4.20
N PHE A 119 -6.52 8.76 5.02
CA PHE A 119 -6.47 9.20 6.42
C PHE A 119 -5.80 8.17 7.35
N ALA A 120 -5.49 6.97 6.84
CA ALA A 120 -5.01 5.88 7.66
C ALA A 120 -3.68 6.17 8.36
N GLY A 121 -2.84 7.04 7.80
CA GLY A 121 -1.63 7.53 8.44
C GLY A 121 -1.88 8.19 9.81
N GLY A 122 -2.95 8.98 9.93
CA GLY A 122 -3.37 9.54 11.22
C GLY A 122 -3.94 8.48 12.16
N THR A 123 -4.74 7.55 11.60
CA THR A 123 -5.34 6.45 12.36
C THR A 123 -4.32 5.51 12.98
N VAL A 124 -3.28 5.11 12.23
CA VAL A 124 -2.22 4.23 12.75
C VAL A 124 -1.45 4.89 13.89
N LEU A 125 -1.19 6.20 13.81
CA LEU A 125 -0.49 6.94 14.86
C LEU A 125 -1.34 7.09 16.11
N ARG A 126 -2.65 7.38 15.95
CA ARG A 126 -3.59 7.41 17.07
C ARG A 126 -3.62 6.07 17.81
N LEU A 127 -3.72 4.95 17.08
CA LEU A 127 -3.69 3.62 17.69
C LEU A 127 -2.33 3.31 18.32
N ALA A 128 -1.22 3.67 17.66
CA ALA A 128 0.12 3.45 18.18
C ALA A 128 0.36 4.21 19.48
N LYS A 129 -0.16 5.44 19.61
CA LYS A 129 -0.11 6.25 20.83
C LYS A 129 -0.73 5.48 22.00
N ASP A 130 -1.98 5.04 21.86
CA ASP A 130 -2.68 4.35 22.94
C ASP A 130 -1.97 3.04 23.32
N LEU A 131 -1.49 2.28 22.33
CA LEU A 131 -0.75 1.04 22.58
C LEU A 131 0.59 1.28 23.29
N ALA A 132 1.33 2.31 22.90
CA ALA A 132 2.63 2.63 23.49
C ALA A 132 2.51 3.20 24.91
N GLU A 133 1.54 4.10 25.14
CA GLU A 133 1.35 4.76 26.44
C GLU A 133 0.74 3.82 27.48
N ASN A 134 -0.14 2.91 27.07
CA ASN A 134 -0.85 2.04 28.00
C ASN A 134 -0.12 0.72 28.31
N ASN A 135 1.02 0.44 27.67
CA ASN A 135 1.77 -0.80 27.87
C ASN A 135 3.23 -0.48 28.20
N LYS A 136 3.66 -0.79 29.43
CA LYS A 136 5.05 -0.62 29.86
C LYS A 136 6.01 -1.35 28.91
N ASP A 137 7.10 -0.68 28.55
CA ASP A 137 8.16 -1.16 27.65
C ASP A 137 7.70 -1.50 26.21
N ALA A 138 6.48 -1.10 25.82
CA ALA A 138 5.99 -1.36 24.48
C ALA A 138 6.78 -0.62 23.40
N ARG A 139 6.99 -1.31 22.28
CA ARG A 139 7.56 -0.76 21.05
C ARG A 139 6.66 -1.17 19.90
N VAL A 140 6.05 -0.18 19.29
CA VAL A 140 5.06 -0.34 18.22
C VAL A 140 5.75 -0.06 16.89
N LEU A 141 5.83 -1.06 16.03
CA LEU A 141 6.22 -0.88 14.64
C LEU A 141 4.96 -0.53 13.84
N VAL A 142 4.98 0.59 13.13
CA VAL A 142 3.90 1.02 12.25
C VAL A 142 4.37 0.96 10.81
N VAL A 143 3.59 0.31 9.95
CA VAL A 143 3.89 0.19 8.51
C VAL A 143 2.66 0.54 7.71
N CYS A 144 2.79 1.53 6.84
CA CYS A 144 1.84 1.82 5.77
C CYS A 144 2.51 1.48 4.45
N SER A 145 1.89 0.61 3.65
CA SER A 145 2.44 0.17 2.36
C SER A 145 1.34 0.19 1.31
N GLU A 146 1.55 0.92 0.22
CA GLU A 146 0.54 1.13 -0.82
C GLU A 146 1.14 0.88 -2.21
N ILE A 147 0.38 0.15 -3.03
CA ILE A 147 0.69 -0.17 -4.42
C ILE A 147 -0.56 0.10 -5.25
N THR A 148 -0.42 0.96 -6.26
CA THR A 148 -1.54 1.43 -7.10
C THR A 148 -2.12 0.36 -8.04
N ALA A 149 -1.67 -0.89 -7.96
CA ALA A 149 -2.14 -1.98 -8.80
C ALA A 149 -3.63 -2.25 -8.62
N VAL A 150 -4.21 -2.01 -7.44
CA VAL A 150 -5.66 -2.16 -7.21
C VAL A 150 -6.47 -1.07 -7.89
N THR A 151 -5.92 0.14 -8.03
CA THR A 151 -6.68 1.33 -8.47
C THR A 151 -6.46 1.70 -9.93
N PHE A 152 -5.32 1.33 -10.52
CA PHE A 152 -4.97 1.65 -11.91
C PHE A 152 -5.99 1.08 -12.91
N ARG A 153 -6.49 1.88 -13.85
CA ARG A 153 -7.44 1.41 -14.86
C ARG A 153 -7.37 2.28 -16.12
N GLY A 154 -7.98 1.81 -17.20
CA GLY A 154 -8.15 2.61 -18.41
C GLY A 154 -8.98 3.87 -18.18
N PRO A 155 -8.75 4.95 -18.95
CA PRO A 155 -9.53 6.17 -18.83
C PRO A 155 -10.96 6.00 -19.40
N ASN A 156 -11.91 6.82 -18.91
CA ASN A 156 -13.29 6.84 -19.40
C ASN A 156 -13.91 8.23 -19.27
N ASP A 157 -14.67 8.68 -20.28
CA ASP A 157 -15.22 10.04 -20.35
C ASP A 157 -16.27 10.34 -19.26
N THR A 158 -17.01 9.33 -18.78
CA THR A 158 -18.04 9.52 -17.76
C THR A 158 -17.50 9.45 -16.33
N HIS A 159 -16.27 8.97 -16.15
CA HIS A 159 -15.65 8.78 -14.84
C HIS A 159 -14.29 9.47 -14.75
N LEU A 160 -14.33 10.80 -14.77
CA LEU A 160 -13.15 11.65 -14.72
C LEU A 160 -12.28 11.44 -13.48
N ASP A 161 -12.89 11.01 -12.37
CA ASP A 161 -12.17 10.68 -11.13
C ASP A 161 -11.20 9.50 -11.31
N SER A 162 -11.41 8.65 -12.33
CA SER A 162 -10.51 7.54 -12.66
C SER A 162 -9.21 7.99 -13.33
N LEU A 163 -9.08 9.28 -13.67
CA LEU A 163 -7.88 9.85 -14.27
C LEU A 163 -6.82 10.25 -13.23
N VAL A 164 -7.13 10.25 -11.93
CA VAL A 164 -6.24 10.78 -10.87
C VAL A 164 -5.71 9.68 -9.97
#